data_AF-A0A7Y5BM33-F1
#
_entry.id   AF-A0A7Y5BM33-F1
#
_cell.length_a   1.000
_cell.length_b   1.000
_cell.length_c   1.000
_cell.angle_alpha   90.00
_cell.angle_beta   90.00
_cell.angle_gamma   90.00
#
_symmetry.space_group_name_H-M   'P 1'
#
loop_
_entity.id
_entity.type
_entity.pdbx_description
1 polymer ?
#
loop_
_entity_poly.entity_id
_entity_poly.type
_entity_poly.pdbx_seq_one_letter_code
_entity_poly.pdbx_strand_id
1 'polypeptide(L)'
;MIGNPPYIPIEMINENQKEYFLRKFSKLERKYDSSILFFLSMTRKINGSGYLGFISSITWQTGENCNKLREYLIKKVGIAQLVNLPFDVFKDAYVDTGI
;
A
#
# COMPACT_ATOMS: atom_id res chain seq x y z
N MET A 1 -12.84 -3.46 6.40
CA MET A 1 -12.10 -2.32 7.00
C MET A 1 -11.89 -1.29 5.92
N ILE A 2 -12.11 -0.01 6.23
CA ILE A 2 -11.94 1.10 5.29
C ILE A 2 -10.93 2.09 5.89
N GLY A 3 -10.06 2.69 5.08
CA GLY A 3 -9.13 3.70 5.58
C GLY A 3 -8.45 4.55 4.49
N ASN A 4 -7.87 5.67 4.92
CA ASN A 4 -6.94 6.48 4.15
C ASN A 4 -5.61 6.44 4.91
N PRO A 5 -4.69 5.50 4.59
CA PRO A 5 -3.46 5.33 5.33
C PRO A 5 -2.50 6.52 5.11
N PRO A 6 -1.52 6.71 6.00
CA PRO A 6 -0.50 7.74 5.79
C PRO A 6 0.39 7.40 4.59
N TYR A 7 0.83 8.43 3.84
CA TYR A 7 1.70 8.33 2.67
C TYR A 7 3.09 8.92 2.94
N ILE A 8 3.80 8.34 3.91
CA ILE A 8 5.14 8.77 4.29
C ILE A 8 6.15 8.10 3.36
N PRO A 9 6.96 8.87 2.60
CA PRO A 9 8.03 8.33 1.78
C PRO A 9 9.06 7.56 2.61
N ILE A 10 9.64 6.52 2.05
CA ILE A 10 10.67 5.71 2.74
C ILE A 10 11.87 6.54 3.17
N GLU A 11 12.18 7.63 2.46
CA GLU A 11 13.27 8.55 2.75
C GLU A 11 13.09 9.24 4.12
N MET A 12 11.86 9.37 4.61
CA MET A 12 11.55 9.98 5.91
C MET A 12 11.52 8.98 7.07
N ILE A 13 11.64 7.67 6.78
CA ILE A 13 11.68 6.62 7.79
C ILE A 13 13.14 6.40 8.20
N ASN A 14 13.42 6.16 9.48
CA ASN A 14 14.81 5.91 9.92
C ASN A 14 15.26 4.46 9.60
N GLU A 15 16.57 4.23 9.51
CA GLU A 15 17.14 2.95 9.08
C GLU A 15 16.71 1.76 9.95
N ASN A 16 16.66 1.93 11.28
CA ASN A 16 16.21 0.86 12.19
C ASN A 16 14.77 0.42 11.90
N GLN A 17 13.89 1.37 11.59
CA GLN A 17 12.51 1.08 11.17
C GLN A 17 12.46 0.42 9.80
N LYS A 18 13.27 0.88 8.83
CA LYS A 18 13.35 0.25 7.50
C LYS A 18 13.75 -1.21 7.60
N GLU A 19 14.80 -1.51 8.37
CA GLU A 19 15.28 -2.87 8.58
C GLU A 19 14.19 -3.73 9.23
N TYR A 20 13.51 -3.21 10.25
CA TYR A 20 12.38 -3.88 10.88
C TYR A 20 11.28 -4.23 9.86
N PHE A 21 10.89 -3.28 9.01
CA PHE A 21 9.82 -3.51 8.04
C PHE A 21 10.22 -4.53 6.97
N LEU A 22 11.44 -4.45 6.44
CA LEU A 22 11.97 -5.41 5.47
C LEU A 22 12.00 -6.83 6.04
N ARG A 23 12.39 -6.99 7.31
CA ARG A 23 12.35 -8.30 7.99
C ARG A 23 10.92 -8.79 8.24
N LYS A 24 10.01 -7.88 8.59
CA LYS A 24 8.61 -8.23 8.93
C LYS A 24 7.76 -8.56 7.70
N PHE A 25 8.05 -7.93 6.57
CA PHE A 25 7.22 -7.99 5.37
C PHE A 25 8.05 -8.40 4.16
N SER A 26 8.06 -9.70 3.86
CA SER A 26 8.81 -10.26 2.72
C SER A 26 8.36 -9.78 1.33
N LYS A 27 7.27 -9.02 1.25
CA LYS A 27 6.68 -8.48 0.00
C LYS A 27 7.18 -7.07 -0.29
N LEU A 28 7.89 -6.44 0.66
CA LEU A 28 8.50 -5.15 0.42
C LEU A 28 9.70 -5.29 -0.51
N GLU A 29 9.83 -4.32 -1.39
CA GLU A 29 11.01 -4.14 -2.24
C GLU A 29 11.77 -2.89 -1.80
N ARG A 30 12.76 -2.44 -2.59
CA ARG A 30 13.69 -1.39 -2.19
C ARG A 30 13.00 -0.04 -1.94
N LYS A 31 12.02 0.33 -2.76
CA LYS A 31 11.23 1.56 -2.60
C LYS A 31 9.77 1.24 -2.29
N TYR A 32 9.23 1.89 -1.27
CA TYR A 32 7.82 1.82 -0.89
C TYR A 32 7.47 3.07 -0.07
N ASP A 33 6.20 3.22 0.29
CA ASP A 33 5.75 4.22 1.26
C ASP A 33 4.98 3.53 2.40
N SER A 34 4.59 4.30 3.41
CA SER A 34 3.85 3.74 4.55
C SER A 34 2.46 3.20 4.20
N SER A 35 1.87 3.54 3.04
CA SER A 35 0.59 2.98 2.60
C SER A 35 0.73 1.48 2.30
N ILE A 36 1.85 1.08 1.70
CA ILE A 36 2.16 -0.33 1.43
C ILE A 36 2.33 -1.12 2.73
N LEU A 37 3.01 -0.54 3.72
CA LEU A 37 3.12 -1.14 5.05
C LEU A 37 1.76 -1.34 5.70
N PHE A 38 0.86 -0.37 5.52
CA PHE A 38 -0.50 -0.44 6.03
C PHE A 38 -1.29 -1.56 5.35
N PHE A 39 -1.25 -1.64 4.01
CA PHE A 39 -1.86 -2.74 3.25
C PHE A 39 -1.40 -4.11 3.78
N LEU A 40 -0.09 -4.33 3.86
CA LEU A 40 0.49 -5.60 4.30
C LEU A 40 0.16 -5.92 5.77
N SER A 41 -0.06 -4.91 6.60
CA SER A 41 -0.49 -5.08 7.98
C SER A 41 -1.95 -5.50 8.07
N MET A 42 -2.82 -4.89 7.25
CA MET A 42 -4.26 -5.15 7.29
C MET A 42 -4.64 -6.47 6.63
N THR A 43 -3.96 -6.89 5.57
CA THR A 43 -4.17 -8.21 4.96
C THR A 43 -3.86 -9.36 5.91
N ARG A 44 -3.00 -9.14 6.92
CA ARG A 44 -2.70 -10.11 7.98
C ARG A 44 -3.71 -10.11 9.12
N LYS A 45 -4.51 -9.04 9.26
CA LYS A 45 -5.47 -8.85 10.36
C LYS A 45 -6.90 -9.18 9.97
N ILE A 46 -7.21 -9.16 8.68
CA ILE A 46 -8.56 -9.48 8.20
C ILE A 46 -8.83 -10.98 8.22
N ASN A 47 -10.09 -11.36 8.44
CA ASN A 47 -10.55 -12.74 8.31
C ASN A 47 -10.67 -13.12 6.82
N GLY A 48 -10.74 -14.42 6.52
CA GLY A 48 -10.71 -14.92 5.14
C GLY A 48 -11.87 -14.49 4.23
N SER A 49 -12.95 -13.94 4.79
CA SER A 49 -14.14 -13.45 4.05
C SER A 49 -14.31 -11.93 4.14
N GLY A 50 -13.38 -11.22 4.78
CA GLY A 50 -13.49 -9.80 4.99
C GLY A 50 -12.96 -8.98 3.83
N TYR A 51 -13.51 -7.78 3.65
CA TYR A 51 -13.07 -6.82 2.64
C TYR A 51 -12.22 -5.70 3.23
N LEU A 52 -11.20 -5.31 2.46
CA LEU A 52 -10.36 -4.13 2.69
C LEU A 52 -10.62 -3.12 1.58
N GLY A 53 -10.81 -1.85 1.93
CA GLY A 53 -10.90 -0.75 0.97
C GLY A 53 -10.04 0.41 1.45
N PHE A 54 -9.12 0.88 0.61
CA PHE A 54 -8.21 1.95 1.00
C PHE A 54 -8.07 2.97 -0.11
N ILE A 55 -8.28 4.24 0.21
CA ILE A 55 -7.71 5.28 -0.64
C ILE A 55 -6.20 5.19 -0.45
N SER A 56 -5.43 5.09 -1.53
CA SER A 56 -3.98 4.98 -1.50
C SER A 56 -3.37 5.76 -2.66
N SER A 57 -2.09 6.09 -2.56
CA SER A 57 -1.32 6.49 -3.74
C SER A 57 -1.39 5.39 -4.80
N ILE A 58 -1.61 5.73 -6.07
CA ILE A 58 -1.63 4.75 -7.16
C ILE A 58 -0.25 4.19 -7.52
N THR A 59 0.83 4.65 -6.87
CA THR A 59 2.21 4.21 -7.13
C THR A 59 2.35 2.69 -7.09
N TRP A 60 1.60 1.99 -6.23
CA TRP A 60 1.68 0.53 -6.13
C TRP A 60 1.13 -0.20 -7.37
N GLN A 61 0.25 0.43 -8.15
CA GLN A 61 -0.39 -0.19 -9.32
C GLN A 61 0.62 -0.39 -10.46
N THR A 62 1.53 0.56 -10.68
CA THR A 62 2.46 0.57 -11.83
C THR A 62 3.93 0.60 -11.44
N GLY A 63 4.26 0.94 -10.19
CA GLY A 63 5.64 1.06 -9.72
C GLY A 63 6.45 -0.22 -9.86
N GLU A 64 7.71 -0.10 -10.27
CA GLU A 64 8.65 -1.22 -10.46
C GLU A 64 8.97 -1.96 -9.15
N ASN A 65 8.91 -1.25 -8.02
CA ASN A 65 9.20 -1.78 -6.67
C ASN A 65 7.95 -2.35 -5.98
N CYS A 66 6.88 -2.60 -6.74
CA CYS A 66 5.61 -3.11 -6.21
C CYS A 66 5.21 -4.43 -6.87
N ASN A 67 6.12 -5.11 -7.57
CA ASN A 67 5.84 -6.38 -8.24
C ASN A 67 5.47 -7.47 -7.23
N LYS A 68 6.25 -7.61 -6.16
CA LYS A 68 5.99 -8.62 -5.11
C LYS A 68 4.68 -8.34 -4.36
N LEU A 69 4.36 -7.06 -4.15
CA LEU A 69 3.09 -6.65 -3.56
C LEU A 69 1.93 -7.03 -4.48
N ARG A 70 1.98 -6.67 -5.76
CA ARG A 70 0.93 -7.01 -6.73
C ARG A 70 0.73 -8.52 -6.85
N GLU A 71 1.81 -9.29 -6.94
CA GLU A 71 1.74 -10.75 -6.96
C GLU A 71 1.05 -11.30 -5.70
N TYR A 72 1.41 -10.78 -4.52
CA TYR A 72 0.77 -11.18 -3.26
C TYR A 72 -0.72 -10.81 -3.23
N LEU A 73 -1.09 -9.60 -3.64
CA LEU A 73 -2.48 -9.17 -3.69
C LEU A 73 -3.28 -10.07 -4.63
N ILE A 74 -2.82 -10.30 -5.85
CA ILE A 74 -3.52 -11.11 -6.86
C ILE A 74 -3.64 -12.58 -6.43
N LYS A 75 -2.53 -13.19 -5.96
CA LYS A 75 -2.49 -14.65 -5.70
C LYS A 75 -3.00 -15.06 -4.32
N LYS A 76 -2.99 -14.15 -3.32
CA LYS A 76 -3.27 -14.52 -1.92
C LYS A 76 -4.37 -13.71 -1.26
N VAL A 77 -4.62 -12.47 -1.68
CA VAL A 77 -5.64 -11.60 -1.06
C VAL A 77 -6.90 -11.53 -1.92
N GLY A 78 -6.74 -11.42 -3.23
CA GLY A 78 -7.79 -11.08 -4.18
C GLY A 78 -7.97 -9.57 -4.33
N ILE A 79 -8.35 -9.15 -5.54
CA ILE A 79 -8.74 -7.77 -5.85
C ILE A 79 -10.19 -7.82 -6.29
N ALA A 80 -11.09 -7.23 -5.50
CA ALA A 80 -12.51 -7.16 -5.84
C ALA A 80 -12.81 -6.00 -6.79
N GLN A 81 -12.14 -4.86 -6.58
CA GLN A 81 -12.33 -3.64 -7.35
C GLN A 81 -11.04 -2.81 -7.30
N LEU A 82 -10.79 -2.06 -8.36
CA LEU A 82 -9.75 -1.04 -8.44
C LEU A 82 -10.36 0.21 -9.08
N VAL A 83 -10.27 1.36 -8.42
CA VAL A 83 -10.84 2.63 -8.89
C VAL A 83 -9.76 3.69 -8.91
N ASN A 84 -9.44 4.21 -10.08
CA ASN A 84 -8.60 5.39 -10.20
C ASN A 84 -9.46 6.63 -9.98
N LEU A 85 -9.11 7.42 -8.96
CA LEU A 85 -9.82 8.67 -8.71
C LEU A 85 -9.35 9.77 -9.68
N PRO A 86 -10.16 10.82 -9.89
CA PRO A 86 -9.72 11.98 -10.67
C PRO A 86 -8.44 12.62 -10.10
N PHE A 87 -7.78 13.43 -10.91
CA PHE A 87 -6.68 14.27 -10.43
C PHE A 87 -7.17 15.26 -9.36
N ASP A 88 -6.27 15.65 -8.45
CA ASP A 88 -6.48 16.71 -7.45
C ASP A 88 -7.68 16.47 -6.49
N VAL A 89 -7.89 15.21 -6.10
CA VAL A 89 -8.93 14.85 -5.11
C VAL A 89 -8.65 15.47 -3.73
N PHE A 90 -7.38 15.64 -3.38
CA PHE A 90 -6.94 16.23 -2.11
C PHE A 90 -6.23 17.56 -2.38
N LYS A 91 -6.94 18.67 -2.14
CA LYS A 91 -6.49 20.04 -2.48
C LYS A 91 -5.11 20.43 -1.93
N ASP A 92 -4.75 19.89 -0.77
CA ASP A 92 -3.49 20.21 -0.08
C ASP A 92 -2.38 19.18 -0.36
N ALA A 93 -2.61 18.21 -1.25
CA ALA A 93 -1.68 17.12 -1.52
C ALA A 93 -1.54 16.83 -3.02
N TYR A 94 -0.31 16.97 -3.53
CA TYR A 94 0.02 16.60 -4.89
C TYR A 94 0.31 15.10 -4.99
N VAL A 95 -0.74 14.29 -5.10
CA VAL A 95 -0.66 12.83 -5.17
C VAL A 95 -1.83 12.24 -5.96
N ASP A 96 -1.52 11.33 -6.89
CA ASP A 96 -2.53 10.54 -7.59
C ASP A 96 -3.04 9.43 -6.68
N THR A 97 -4.35 9.35 -6.52
CA THR A 97 -4.98 8.42 -5.58
C THR A 97 -5.99 7.48 -6.24
N GLY A 98 -6.13 6.30 -5.66
CA GLY A 98 -7.07 5.28 -6.09
C GLY A 98 -7.56 4.45 -4.91
N ILE A 99 -8.61 3.66 -5.15
CA ILE A 99 -9.20 2.71 -4.20
C ILE A 99 -8.94 1.28 -4.66
#